data_AF-A0A1H0KVH9-F1
#
_entry.id   AF-A0A1H0KVH9-F1
#
_cell.length_a   1.000
_cell.length_b   1.000
_cell.length_c   1.000
_cell.angle_alpha   90.00
_cell.angle_beta   90.00
_cell.angle_gamma   90.00
#
_symmetry.space_group_name_H-M   'P 1'
#
loop_
_entity.id
_entity.type
_entity.pdbx_description
1 polymer ?
#
loop_
_entity_poly.entity_id
_entity_poly.type
_entity_poly.pdbx_seq_one_letter_code
_entity_poly.pdbx_strand_id
1 'polypeptide(L)'
;MTHACLSPDPIHAAIERHRAACDAYHLAPSLITNDDMDAATDALVATVCTSRFGALSLLDHLRNWLNEEAEFAAGHQPSYRIAFARAADLTLFLGRAIPPTVLPRAMPSGRLGMPVSARPLPAVDRQHRTAAVTPRDEPQPGAIEPWEAVTPVRPDTAHSRSLRFLDTAGELLAAVAIIGGGMVLTGLATLL
;
A
#
# COMPACT_ATOMS: atom_id res chain seq x y z
N MET A 1 23.13 37.79 1.12
CA MET A 1 21.83 37.10 1.23
C MET A 1 21.72 36.16 0.05
N THR A 2 22.17 34.91 0.24
CA THR A 2 22.11 33.87 -0.78
C THR A 2 20.69 33.28 -0.73
N HIS A 3 19.87 33.58 -1.73
CA HIS A 3 18.62 32.86 -1.92
C HIS A 3 18.99 31.41 -2.27
N ALA A 4 18.86 30.50 -1.31
CA ALA A 4 18.91 29.08 -1.59
C ALA A 4 17.72 28.77 -2.50
N CYS A 5 17.98 28.58 -3.79
CA CYS A 5 17.01 28.03 -4.71
C CYS A 5 16.63 26.64 -4.19
N LEU A 6 15.39 26.47 -3.72
CA LEU A 6 14.91 25.16 -3.27
C LEU A 6 14.95 24.23 -4.49
N SER A 7 15.81 23.21 -4.45
CA SER A 7 15.79 22.15 -5.46
C SER A 7 14.39 21.52 -5.49
N PRO A 8 13.83 21.26 -6.68
CA PRO A 8 12.57 20.54 -6.80
C PRO A 8 12.68 19.16 -6.13
N ASP A 9 11.58 18.70 -5.55
CA ASP A 9 11.52 17.38 -4.91
C ASP A 9 11.76 16.29 -5.98
N PRO A 10 12.78 15.42 -5.81
CA PRO A 10 13.14 14.42 -6.82
C PRO A 10 11.98 13.48 -7.18
N ILE A 11 10.98 13.37 -6.29
CA ILE A 11 9.81 12.54 -6.54
C ILE A 11 8.98 12.98 -7.75
N HIS A 12 8.98 14.27 -8.10
CA HIS A 12 8.24 14.74 -9.28
C HIS A 12 8.83 14.19 -10.58
N ALA A 13 10.16 14.17 -10.69
CA ALA A 13 10.84 13.57 -11.84
C ALA A 13 10.65 12.04 -11.90
N ALA A 14 10.53 11.37 -10.75
CA ALA A 14 10.21 9.95 -10.70
C ALA A 14 8.77 9.66 -11.14
N ILE A 15 7.80 10.49 -10.72
CA ILE A 15 6.39 10.41 -11.16
C ILE A 15 6.29 10.60 -12.67
N GLU A 16 6.96 11.61 -13.22
CA GLU A 16 6.97 11.86 -14.67
C GLU A 16 7.56 10.68 -15.46
N ARG A 17 8.68 10.12 -15.00
CA ARG A 17 9.29 8.94 -15.63
C ARG A 17 8.35 7.72 -15.59
N HIS A 18 7.69 7.47 -14.45
CA HIS A 18 6.74 6.38 -14.33
C HIS A 18 5.55 6.55 -15.28
N ARG A 19 4.98 7.76 -15.37
CA ARG A 19 3.89 8.05 -16.32
C ARG A 19 4.32 7.80 -17.77
N ALA A 20 5.50 8.31 -18.16
CA ALA A 20 6.03 8.09 -19.49
C ALA A 20 6.25 6.59 -19.81
N ALA A 21 6.68 5.80 -18.82
CA ALA A 21 6.84 4.35 -18.99
C ALA A 21 5.49 3.62 -19.11
N CYS A 22 4.49 4.00 -18.29
CA CYS A 22 3.12 3.48 -18.43
C CYS A 22 2.54 3.81 -19.80
N ASP A 23 2.66 5.06 -20.26
CA ASP A 23 2.17 5.49 -21.57
C ASP A 23 2.82 4.69 -22.70
N ALA A 24 4.14 4.47 -22.63
CA ALA A 24 4.88 3.67 -23.61
C ALA A 24 4.42 2.20 -23.63
N TYR A 25 4.21 1.61 -22.46
CA TYR A 25 3.70 0.24 -22.33
C TYR A 25 2.28 0.11 -22.88
N HIS A 26 1.37 1.02 -22.52
CA HIS A 26 -0.02 0.97 -23.00
C HIS A 26 -0.11 1.22 -24.51
N LEU A 27 0.77 2.05 -25.08
CA LEU A 27 0.80 2.32 -26.52
C LEU A 27 1.36 1.15 -27.33
N ALA A 28 2.40 0.47 -26.85
CA ALA A 28 3.04 -0.64 -27.54
C ALA A 28 3.55 -1.73 -26.57
N PRO A 29 2.65 -2.59 -26.04
CA PRO A 29 3.03 -3.62 -25.08
C PRO A 29 4.07 -4.59 -25.66
N SER A 30 5.23 -4.66 -25.02
CA SER A 30 6.35 -5.53 -25.37
C SER A 30 7.15 -5.89 -24.12
N LEU A 31 8.06 -6.86 -24.22
CA LEU A 31 8.97 -7.20 -23.12
C LEU A 31 9.80 -5.98 -22.69
N ILE A 32 10.32 -5.20 -23.65
CA ILE A 32 11.15 -4.02 -23.38
C ILE A 32 10.36 -2.95 -22.61
N THR A 33 9.17 -2.60 -23.09
CA THR A 33 8.32 -1.61 -22.42
C THR A 33 7.82 -2.09 -21.06
N ASN A 34 7.71 -3.41 -20.86
CA ASN A 34 7.37 -3.98 -19.56
C ASN A 34 8.55 -3.80 -18.58
N ASP A 35 9.76 -4.19 -18.99
CA ASP A 35 10.97 -4.02 -18.20
C ASP A 35 11.21 -2.53 -17.84
N ASP A 36 10.94 -1.61 -18.77
CA ASP A 36 11.03 -0.17 -18.53
C ASP A 36 9.98 0.33 -17.52
N MET A 37 8.75 -0.21 -17.57
CA MET A 37 7.71 0.11 -16.59
C MET A 37 8.08 -0.40 -15.20
N ASP A 38 8.56 -1.64 -15.10
CA ASP A 38 9.01 -2.23 -13.84
C ASP A 38 10.17 -1.43 -13.24
N ALA A 39 11.18 -1.10 -14.04
CA ALA A 39 12.31 -0.27 -13.62
C ALA A 39 11.86 1.13 -13.16
N ALA A 40 10.89 1.74 -13.84
CA ALA A 40 10.35 3.03 -13.45
C ALA A 40 9.53 2.95 -12.15
N THR A 41 8.80 1.85 -11.94
CA THR A 41 8.03 1.58 -10.71
C THR A 41 8.96 1.39 -9.52
N ASP A 42 10.02 0.58 -9.68
CA ASP A 42 11.02 0.36 -8.65
C ASP A 42 11.74 1.67 -8.27
N ALA A 43 12.11 2.48 -9.26
CA ALA A 43 12.67 3.80 -9.02
C ALA A 43 11.68 4.74 -8.30
N LEU A 44 10.41 4.73 -8.68
CA LEU A 44 9.36 5.55 -8.07
C LEU A 44 9.18 5.23 -6.58
N VAL A 45 9.03 3.95 -6.21
CA VAL A 45 8.80 3.54 -4.82
C VAL A 45 10.03 3.72 -3.94
N ALA A 46 11.24 3.62 -4.51
CA ALA A 46 12.50 3.86 -3.81
C ALA A 46 12.84 5.36 -3.66
N THR A 47 12.23 6.24 -4.46
CA THR A 47 12.54 7.67 -4.41
C THR A 47 12.06 8.29 -3.09
N VAL A 48 12.97 9.02 -2.44
CA VAL A 48 12.67 9.77 -1.21
C VAL A 48 11.88 11.04 -1.53
N CYS A 49 10.91 11.38 -0.69
CA CYS A 49 10.24 12.68 -0.76
C CYS A 49 11.02 13.67 0.11
N THR A 50 11.53 14.74 -0.46
CA THR A 50 12.25 15.79 0.31
C THR A 50 11.30 16.83 0.91
N SER A 51 10.02 16.78 0.54
CA SER A 51 8.98 17.68 1.01
C SER A 51 7.66 16.96 1.32
N ARG A 52 6.85 17.57 2.19
CA ARG A 52 5.48 17.09 2.45
C ARG A 52 4.58 17.16 1.20
N PHE A 53 4.81 18.14 0.32
CA PHE A 53 4.09 18.28 -0.93
C PHE A 53 4.42 17.15 -1.93
N GLY A 54 5.70 16.78 -2.02
CA GLY A 54 6.13 15.62 -2.79
C GLY A 54 5.52 14.32 -2.27
N ALA A 55 5.48 14.13 -0.94
CA ALA A 55 4.81 12.98 -0.33
C ALA A 55 3.31 12.91 -0.65
N LEU A 56 2.60 14.05 -0.67
CA LEU A 56 1.20 14.11 -1.09
C LEU A 56 1.03 13.76 -2.57
N SER A 57 1.89 14.29 -3.42
CA SER A 57 1.87 14.05 -4.87
C SER A 57 2.13 12.58 -5.19
N LEU A 58 3.08 11.96 -4.50
CA LEU A 58 3.35 10.52 -4.62
C LEU A 58 2.17 9.68 -4.14
N LEU A 59 1.57 10.01 -2.99
CA LEU A 59 0.42 9.27 -2.48
C LEU A 59 -0.77 9.33 -3.45
N ASP A 60 -1.04 10.50 -4.02
CA ASP A 60 -2.11 10.67 -5.01
C ASP A 60 -1.83 9.86 -6.28
N HIS A 61 -0.61 9.96 -6.82
CA HIS A 61 -0.17 9.22 -8.00
C HIS A 61 -0.25 7.69 -7.80
N LEU A 62 0.28 7.17 -6.69
CA LEU A 62 0.23 5.74 -6.38
C LEU A 62 -1.21 5.24 -6.22
N ARG A 63 -2.09 6.00 -5.56
CA ARG A 63 -3.49 5.62 -5.41
C ARG A 63 -4.22 5.57 -6.76
N ASN A 64 -3.94 6.53 -7.65
CA ASN A 64 -4.51 6.52 -8.98
C ASN A 64 -4.08 5.27 -9.76
N TRP A 65 -2.77 5.05 -9.84
CA TRP A 65 -2.20 3.90 -10.56
C TRP A 65 -2.66 2.55 -9.99
N LEU A 66 -2.67 2.38 -8.66
CA LEU A 66 -3.15 1.15 -8.01
C LEU A 66 -4.65 0.90 -8.28
N ASN A 67 -5.46 1.95 -8.46
CA ASN A 67 -6.86 1.75 -8.81
C ASN A 67 -7.04 1.36 -10.28
N GLU A 68 -6.28 1.98 -11.17
CA GLU A 68 -6.32 1.71 -12.62
C GLU A 68 -5.81 0.29 -12.96
N GLU A 69 -4.73 -0.14 -12.30
CA GLU A 69 -4.07 -1.43 -12.58
C GLU A 69 -4.56 -2.58 -11.69
N ALA A 70 -5.64 -2.39 -10.92
CA ALA A 70 -6.14 -3.38 -9.95
C ALA A 70 -6.49 -4.73 -10.59
N GLU A 71 -7.05 -4.73 -11.80
CA GLU A 71 -7.39 -5.94 -12.55
C GLU A 71 -6.14 -6.70 -13.03
N PHE A 72 -5.04 -6.00 -13.23
CA PHE A 72 -3.76 -6.52 -13.73
C PHE A 72 -2.73 -6.73 -12.61
N ALA A 73 -3.12 -6.59 -11.35
CA ALA A 73 -2.21 -6.61 -10.20
C ALA A 73 -1.35 -7.87 -10.10
N ALA A 74 -1.78 -9.01 -10.68
CA ALA A 74 -0.99 -10.24 -10.72
C ALA A 74 0.19 -10.16 -11.69
N GLY A 75 0.06 -9.42 -12.80
CA GLY A 75 1.11 -9.23 -13.81
C GLY A 75 2.23 -8.30 -13.36
N HIS A 76 1.91 -7.36 -12.46
CA HIS A 76 2.83 -6.34 -11.95
C HIS A 76 3.50 -6.73 -10.62
N GLN A 77 3.42 -8.01 -10.20
CA GLN A 77 4.11 -8.46 -9.00
C GLN A 77 5.61 -8.63 -9.28
N PRO A 78 6.50 -8.23 -8.35
CA PRO A 78 6.22 -7.80 -6.98
C PRO A 78 5.95 -6.29 -6.79
N SER A 79 6.26 -5.46 -7.78
CA SER A 79 6.33 -3.99 -7.66
C SER A 79 4.99 -3.36 -7.27
N TYR A 80 3.86 -3.93 -7.71
CA TYR A 80 2.52 -3.51 -7.29
C TYR A 80 2.31 -3.61 -5.76
N ARG A 81 2.80 -4.69 -5.11
CA ARG A 81 2.69 -4.83 -3.65
C ARG A 81 3.61 -3.86 -2.90
N ILE A 82 4.78 -3.56 -3.45
CA ILE A 82 5.71 -2.59 -2.87
C ILE A 82 5.10 -1.19 -2.94
N ALA A 83 4.52 -0.82 -4.09
CA ALA A 83 3.78 0.42 -4.27
C ALA A 83 2.60 0.55 -3.29
N PHE A 84 1.84 -0.53 -3.08
CA PHE A 84 0.76 -0.56 -2.09
C PHE A 84 1.27 -0.30 -0.66
N ALA A 85 2.35 -0.97 -0.24
CA ALA A 85 2.97 -0.74 1.06
C ALA A 85 3.45 0.72 1.20
N ARG A 86 4.11 1.25 0.18
CA ARG A 86 4.57 2.64 0.14
C ARG A 86 3.42 3.65 0.28
N ALA A 87 2.28 3.39 -0.38
CA ALA A 87 1.08 4.23 -0.25
C ALA A 87 0.49 4.18 1.18
N ALA A 88 0.54 3.03 1.85
CA ALA A 88 0.13 2.90 3.25
C ALA A 88 1.05 3.70 4.19
N ASP A 89 2.37 3.61 4.01
CA ASP A 89 3.36 4.36 4.79
C ASP A 89 3.18 5.87 4.63
N LEU A 90 2.99 6.34 3.39
CA LEU A 90 2.73 7.75 3.12
C LEU A 90 1.41 8.22 3.75
N THR A 91 0.39 7.37 3.78
CA THR A 91 -0.89 7.67 4.44
C THR A 91 -0.68 7.90 5.94
N LEU A 92 0.09 7.02 6.60
CA LEU A 92 0.47 7.17 8.01
C LEU A 92 1.32 8.43 8.24
N PHE A 93 2.36 8.63 7.44
CA PHE A 93 3.27 9.78 7.52
C PHE A 93 2.53 11.12 7.36
N LEU A 94 1.58 11.18 6.43
CA LEU A 94 0.82 12.40 6.15
C LEU A 94 -0.27 12.68 7.19
N GLY A 95 -0.54 11.75 8.12
CA GLY A 95 -1.59 11.89 9.11
C GLY A 95 -3.00 11.92 8.50
N ARG A 96 -3.16 11.48 7.24
CA ARG A 96 -4.48 11.19 6.68
C ARG A 96 -4.90 9.86 7.27
N ALA A 97 -5.75 9.89 8.29
CA ALA A 97 -6.27 8.70 8.93
C ALA A 97 -6.68 7.65 7.88
N ILE A 98 -6.07 6.47 7.97
CA ILE A 98 -6.68 5.24 7.51
C ILE A 98 -8.06 5.23 8.18
N PRO A 99 -9.20 5.05 7.47
CA PRO A 99 -10.43 4.71 8.19
C PRO A 99 -10.08 3.49 9.03
N PRO A 100 -10.27 3.50 10.36
CA PRO A 100 -9.90 2.34 11.15
C PRO A 100 -10.68 1.16 10.58
N THR A 101 -9.98 0.23 9.94
CA THR A 101 -10.44 -1.14 9.87
C THR A 101 -10.68 -1.49 11.32
N VAL A 102 -11.96 -1.53 11.70
CA VAL A 102 -12.41 -1.96 13.02
C VAL A 102 -12.06 -3.44 13.08
N LEU A 103 -10.80 -3.75 13.38
CA LEU A 103 -10.46 -4.99 14.02
C LEU A 103 -11.07 -4.85 15.42
N PRO A 104 -12.10 -5.65 15.77
CA PRO A 104 -12.60 -5.66 17.13
C PRO A 104 -11.46 -6.12 18.05
N ARG A 105 -10.81 -5.17 18.70
CA ARG A 105 -9.92 -5.47 19.83
C ARG A 105 -10.83 -5.87 20.98
N ALA A 106 -11.04 -7.18 21.12
CA ALA A 106 -11.49 -7.74 22.37
C ALA A 106 -10.43 -7.43 23.44
N MET A 107 -10.68 -6.40 24.24
CA MET A 107 -10.05 -6.20 25.54
C MET A 107 -11.17 -6.34 26.57
N PRO A 108 -11.25 -7.48 27.29
CA PRO A 108 -12.15 -7.58 28.42
C PRO A 108 -11.58 -6.75 29.58
N SER A 109 -12.35 -5.74 29.98
CA SER A 109 -12.23 -4.99 31.24
C SER A 109 -11.17 -3.87 31.24
N GLY A 110 -11.48 -2.59 31.47
CA GLY A 110 -12.62 -2.03 32.18
C GLY A 110 -12.27 -1.47 33.57
N ARG A 111 -11.14 -0.78 33.74
CA ARG A 111 -11.10 0.30 34.74
C ARG A 111 -11.03 1.66 34.04
N LEU A 112 -12.05 2.45 34.32
CA LEU A 112 -12.39 3.75 33.75
C LEU A 112 -11.38 4.84 34.11
N GLY A 113 -11.00 5.63 33.11
CA GLY A 113 -10.46 6.97 33.27
C GLY A 113 -11.05 7.87 32.19
N MET A 114 -12.01 8.72 32.57
CA MET A 114 -12.51 9.88 31.80
C MET A 114 -11.69 11.11 32.23
N PRO A 115 -11.49 12.16 31.39
CA PRO A 115 -12.58 13.12 31.17
C PRO A 115 -12.65 13.85 29.79
N VAL A 116 -13.89 14.28 29.49
CA VAL A 116 -14.33 15.55 28.88
C VAL A 116 -14.04 15.84 27.39
N SER A 117 -15.08 15.55 26.60
CA SER A 117 -15.83 16.43 25.67
C SER A 117 -15.09 17.36 24.70
N ALA A 118 -15.10 16.95 23.42
CA ALA A 118 -15.37 17.86 22.31
C ALA A 118 -16.57 17.31 21.52
N ARG A 119 -17.63 18.11 21.48
CA ARG A 119 -18.90 17.90 20.78
C ARG A 119 -18.69 17.90 19.26
N PRO A 120 -19.30 16.95 18.53
CA PRO A 120 -19.97 17.33 17.28
C PRO A 120 -21.46 16.96 17.33
N LEU A 121 -22.33 17.96 17.18
CA LEU A 121 -23.71 17.79 16.73
C LEU A 121 -23.71 17.55 15.21
N PRO A 122 -24.84 17.10 14.62
CA PRO A 122 -25.23 15.72 14.44
C PRO A 122 -24.96 15.27 13.00
N ALA A 123 -24.12 14.25 12.81
CA ALA A 123 -24.03 13.53 11.53
C ALA A 123 -25.10 12.43 11.48
N VAL A 124 -26.37 12.82 11.61
CA VAL A 124 -27.54 11.97 11.32
C VAL A 124 -28.30 12.67 10.21
N ASP A 125 -27.77 12.65 8.99
CA ASP A 125 -28.59 12.69 7.76
C ASP A 125 -27.75 12.55 6.47
N ARG A 126 -26.99 11.46 6.31
CA ARG A 126 -26.35 11.18 5.01
C ARG A 126 -26.68 9.80 4.44
N GLN A 127 -27.06 8.85 5.28
CA GLN A 127 -27.49 7.53 4.81
C GLN A 127 -28.93 7.50 4.25
N HIS A 128 -29.76 8.50 4.55
CA HIS A 128 -31.11 8.60 3.96
C HIS A 128 -31.16 9.30 2.58
N ARG A 129 -30.10 9.98 2.14
CA ARG A 129 -30.16 10.79 0.90
C ARG A 129 -29.65 10.08 -0.36
N THR A 130 -28.98 8.94 -0.24
CA THR A 130 -28.67 8.05 -1.38
C THR A 130 -29.72 6.97 -1.60
N ALA A 131 -30.76 6.89 -0.75
CA ALA A 131 -31.90 6.00 -0.92
C ALA A 131 -33.09 6.66 -1.66
N ALA A 132 -32.95 7.89 -2.17
CA ALA A 132 -34.06 8.67 -2.73
C ALA A 132 -33.92 8.97 -4.25
N VAL A 133 -33.23 8.10 -5.00
CA VAL A 133 -33.41 7.99 -6.46
C VAL A 133 -33.44 6.51 -6.82
N THR A 134 -34.59 5.89 -6.60
CA THR A 134 -35.04 4.70 -7.33
C THR A 134 -36.30 5.09 -8.10
N PRO A 135 -36.38 4.83 -9.42
CA PRO A 135 -37.67 4.72 -10.07
C PRO A 135 -38.44 3.57 -9.40
N ARG A 136 -39.73 3.83 -9.15
CA ARG A 136 -40.68 2.93 -8.51
C ARG A 136 -41.03 1.77 -9.46
N ASP A 137 -41.10 0.56 -8.90
CA ASP A 137 -41.67 -0.69 -9.45
C ASP A 137 -40.89 -1.44 -10.53
N GLU A 138 -39.75 -2.05 -10.17
CA GLU A 138 -39.19 -3.19 -10.91
C GLU A 138 -39.11 -4.42 -9.97
N PRO A 139 -39.78 -5.55 -10.28
CA PRO A 139 -39.73 -6.75 -9.45
C PRO A 139 -38.35 -7.41 -9.56
N GLN A 140 -37.60 -7.40 -8.47
CA GLN A 140 -36.24 -7.94 -8.39
C GLN A 140 -36.24 -9.46 -8.62
N PRO A 141 -35.66 -9.97 -9.72
CA PRO A 141 -35.55 -11.41 -9.96
C PRO A 141 -34.47 -11.99 -9.04
N GLY A 142 -34.84 -12.95 -8.20
CA GLY A 142 -33.91 -13.74 -7.40
C GLY A 142 -33.60 -13.15 -6.02
N ALA A 143 -34.52 -13.37 -5.07
CA ALA A 143 -34.18 -13.32 -3.65
C ALA A 143 -33.17 -14.45 -3.38
N ILE A 144 -31.89 -14.08 -3.28
CA ILE A 144 -30.81 -15.01 -3.00
C ILE A 144 -30.89 -15.37 -1.51
N GLU A 145 -31.20 -16.63 -1.22
CA GLU A 145 -31.37 -17.13 0.15
C GLU A 145 -30.03 -17.10 0.92
N PRO A 146 -30.06 -16.87 2.25
CA PRO A 146 -28.87 -16.62 3.08
C PRO A 146 -27.83 -17.77 3.15
N TRP A 147 -28.12 -18.96 2.62
CA TRP A 147 -27.15 -20.05 2.49
C TRP A 147 -26.20 -19.88 1.28
N GLU A 148 -26.49 -18.93 0.39
CA GLU A 148 -25.69 -18.60 -0.80
C GLU A 148 -24.62 -17.53 -0.52
N ALA A 149 -24.39 -17.19 0.74
CA ALA A 149 -23.25 -16.39 1.19
C ALA A 149 -21.95 -17.18 0.97
N VAL A 150 -21.45 -17.17 -0.27
CA VAL A 150 -20.11 -17.63 -0.63
C VAL A 150 -19.13 -16.75 0.14
N THR A 151 -18.62 -17.26 1.25
CA THR A 151 -17.46 -16.65 1.89
C THR A 151 -16.33 -16.70 0.87
N PRO A 152 -15.56 -15.60 0.68
CA PRO A 152 -14.37 -15.66 -0.13
C PRO A 152 -13.38 -16.60 0.57
N VAL A 153 -13.41 -17.87 0.19
CA VAL A 153 -12.41 -18.86 0.57
C VAL A 153 -11.12 -18.37 -0.04
N ARG A 154 -10.24 -17.80 0.79
CA ARG A 154 -8.90 -17.42 0.36
C ARG A 154 -8.24 -18.67 -0.20
N PRO A 155 -7.91 -18.72 -1.49
CA PRO A 155 -7.30 -19.92 -2.04
C PRO A 155 -5.88 -19.97 -1.49
N ASP A 156 -5.65 -20.86 -0.53
CA ASP A 156 -4.32 -21.20 -0.02
C ASP A 156 -3.57 -22.01 -1.09
N THR A 157 -3.26 -21.35 -2.21
CA THR A 157 -2.49 -21.93 -3.31
C THR A 157 -1.05 -22.14 -2.87
N ALA A 158 -0.36 -23.12 -3.46
CA ALA A 158 1.06 -23.39 -3.17
C ALA A 158 1.95 -22.13 -3.29
N HIS A 159 1.55 -21.18 -4.14
CA HIS A 159 2.21 -19.91 -4.37
C HIS A 159 2.18 -18.96 -3.15
N SER A 160 1.12 -18.97 -2.33
CA SER A 160 1.08 -18.16 -1.10
C SER A 160 1.97 -18.72 0.01
N ARG A 161 2.20 -20.04 0.01
CA ARG A 161 3.10 -20.72 0.96
C ARG A 161 4.57 -20.49 0.62
N SER A 162 4.93 -20.52 -0.67
CA SER A 162 6.33 -20.31 -1.09
C SER A 162 6.83 -18.91 -0.73
N LEU A 163 6.00 -17.88 -0.85
CA LEU A 163 6.38 -16.51 -0.47
C LEU A 163 6.68 -16.37 1.02
N ARG A 164 5.90 -17.02 1.90
CA ARG A 164 6.17 -17.01 3.35
C ARG A 164 7.42 -17.81 3.70
N PHE A 165 7.68 -18.90 2.96
CA PHE A 165 8.89 -19.71 3.15
C PHE A 165 10.15 -18.93 2.76
N LEU A 166 10.12 -18.19 1.64
CA LEU A 166 11.24 -17.38 1.19
C LEU A 166 11.55 -16.22 2.14
N ASP A 167 10.52 -15.55 2.65
CA ASP A 167 10.66 -14.49 3.65
C ASP A 167 11.34 -15.01 4.92
N THR A 168 10.84 -16.13 5.45
CA THR A 168 11.42 -16.78 6.65
C THR A 168 12.84 -17.28 6.40
N ALA A 169 13.12 -17.85 5.22
CA ALA A 169 14.45 -18.34 4.87
C ALA A 169 15.46 -17.19 4.70
N GLY A 170 15.02 -16.05 4.15
CA GLY A 170 15.84 -14.85 4.03
C GLY A 170 16.22 -14.27 5.39
N GLU A 171 15.27 -14.19 6.31
CA GLU A 171 15.53 -13.72 7.68
C GLU A 171 16.49 -14.66 8.43
N LEU A 172 16.32 -15.97 8.28
CA LEU A 172 17.22 -16.97 8.87
C LEU A 172 18.65 -16.84 8.30
N LEU A 173 18.80 -16.69 6.99
CA LEU A 173 20.10 -16.56 6.34
C LEU A 173 20.81 -15.27 6.77
N ALA A 174 20.08 -14.15 6.88
CA ALA A 174 20.60 -12.90 7.39
C ALA A 174 21.10 -13.04 8.84
N ALA A 175 20.31 -13.68 9.71
CA ALA A 175 20.70 -13.94 11.10
C ALA A 175 21.99 -14.78 11.19
N VAL A 176 22.09 -15.85 10.40
CA VAL A 176 23.30 -16.70 10.34
C VAL A 176 24.51 -15.91 9.84
N ALA A 177 24.34 -15.08 8.81
CA ALA A 177 25.43 -14.25 8.28
C ALA A 177 25.93 -13.23 9.32
N ILE A 178 25.03 -12.60 10.06
CA ILE A 178 25.39 -11.65 11.13
C ILE A 178 26.14 -12.35 12.26
N ILE A 179 25.62 -13.48 12.74
CA ILE A 179 26.24 -14.23 13.84
C ILE A 179 27.59 -14.80 13.41
N GLY A 180 27.66 -15.45 12.25
CA GLY A 180 28.88 -16.02 11.70
C GLY A 180 29.94 -14.95 11.43
N GLY A 181 29.55 -13.83 10.82
CA GLY A 181 30.44 -12.69 10.59
C GLY A 181 30.99 -12.11 11.89
N GLY A 182 30.15 -11.95 12.92
CA GLY A 182 30.58 -11.47 14.23
C GLY A 182 31.57 -12.42 14.92
N MET A 183 31.34 -13.72 14.85
CA MET A 183 32.28 -14.73 15.38
C MET A 183 33.63 -14.69 14.67
N VAL A 184 33.63 -14.60 13.34
CA VAL A 184 34.87 -14.53 12.54
C VAL A 184 35.64 -13.25 12.84
N LEU A 185 34.97 -12.10 12.87
CA LEU A 185 35.61 -10.81 13.18
C LEU A 185 36.19 -10.79 14.59
N THR A 186 35.46 -11.31 15.57
CA THR A 186 35.96 -11.43 16.96
C THR A 186 37.19 -12.34 17.02
N GLY A 187 37.15 -13.49 16.36
CA GLY A 187 38.28 -14.42 16.33
C GLY A 187 39.52 -13.82 15.67
N LEU A 188 39.34 -13.12 14.54
CA LEU A 188 40.44 -12.45 13.84
C LEU A 188 41.03 -11.32 14.69
N ALA A 189 40.19 -10.54 15.38
CA ALA A 189 40.63 -9.49 16.30
C ALA A 189 41.43 -10.02 17.50
N THR A 190 41.16 -11.25 17.97
CA THR A 190 41.94 -11.87 19.05
C THR A 190 43.27 -12.47 18.61
N LEU A 191 43.48 -12.65 17.30
CA LEU A 191 44.69 -13.23 16.72
C LEU A 191 45.70 -12.18 16.24
N LEU A 192 45.29 -10.91 16.14
CA LEU A 192 46.11 -9.75 15.80
C LEU A 192 46.53 -9.00 17.07
#